data_AF-A0A2J5NS11-F1
#
_entry.id   AF-A0A2J5NS11-F1
#
_cell.length_a   1.000
_cell.length_b   1.000
_cell.length_c   1.000
_cell.angle_alpha   90.00
_cell.angle_beta   90.00
_cell.angle_gamma   90.00
#
_symmetry.space_group_name_H-M   'P 1'
#
loop_
_entity.id
_entity.type
_entity.pdbx_description
1 polymer ?
#
loop_
_entity_poly.entity_id
_entity_poly.type
_entity_poly.pdbx_seq_one_letter_code
_entity_poly.pdbx_strand_id
1 'polypeptide(L)'
;NEILALLDEPACEHNHKQKSGCSAPKPGATAGGCAFDGAQITLLPIADVAHLVHGPIGCAGSSWDNRGSASSGPTLNRLGFTTDLNEQDVIMGRGERRLFHAVRHIVARYHPAAVFIYNTCVPAMEGDDLEAVCLAAQTATGVPVIAIDAAGFYGSKNLGNRLAGEVMVKRVIGQREPAPWPESTPFAPEQRHDIGLIGEFNIAGEFWHIQPLLDELGIRVLGSLSGDGRFAEIQTMHRAQANMLVCSRALINVARALE
;
A
#
# COMPACT_ATOMS: atom_id res chain seq x y z
N ASN A 1 -20.12 2.16 -6.63
CA ASN A 1 -19.46 2.73 -7.83
C ASN A 1 -18.18 3.49 -7.45
N GLU A 2 -17.37 2.98 -6.51
CA GLU A 2 -16.17 3.67 -6.02
C GLU A 2 -15.02 3.65 -7.03
N ILE A 3 -14.88 2.56 -7.80
CA ILE A 3 -13.90 2.46 -8.88
C ILE A 3 -14.15 3.54 -9.95
N LEU A 4 -15.41 3.84 -10.28
CA LEU A 4 -15.73 4.90 -11.25
C LEU A 4 -15.33 6.29 -10.73
N ALA A 5 -15.45 6.54 -9.43
CA ALA A 5 -14.99 7.78 -8.82
C ALA A 5 -13.46 7.92 -8.87
N LEU A 6 -12.72 6.83 -8.71
CA LEU A 6 -11.25 6.82 -8.81
C LEU A 6 -10.71 6.96 -10.26
N LEU A 7 -11.58 6.76 -11.25
CA LEU A 7 -11.25 7.05 -12.64
C LEU A 7 -11.32 8.54 -12.96
N ASP A 8 -12.06 9.32 -12.17
CA ASP A 8 -12.22 10.77 -12.31
C ASP A 8 -11.29 11.51 -11.32
N GLU A 9 -10.06 11.80 -11.77
CA GLU A 9 -9.09 12.60 -11.01
C GLU A 9 -8.97 14.02 -11.60
N PRO A 10 -9.74 15.03 -11.13
CA PRO A 10 -9.75 16.39 -11.68
C PRO A 10 -8.39 17.10 -11.61
N ALA A 11 -7.49 16.70 -10.72
CA ALA A 11 -6.12 17.25 -10.66
C ALA A 11 -5.16 16.60 -11.69
N CYS A 12 -5.63 15.61 -12.46
CA CYS A 12 -4.86 14.99 -13.53
C CYS A 12 -5.18 15.64 -14.88
N GLU A 13 -4.19 16.26 -15.51
CA GLU A 13 -4.30 16.90 -16.85
C GLU A 13 -4.82 15.96 -17.96
N HIS A 14 -4.78 14.64 -17.73
CA HIS A 14 -5.17 13.61 -18.71
C HIS A 14 -6.61 13.11 -18.47
N ASN A 15 -7.32 13.65 -17.48
CA ASN A 15 -8.65 13.21 -17.07
C ASN A 15 -9.80 13.74 -17.96
N HIS A 16 -9.49 14.47 -19.04
CA HIS A 16 -10.50 15.11 -19.90
C HIS A 16 -11.14 14.21 -20.96
N LYS A 17 -10.78 12.92 -21.07
CA LYS A 17 -11.32 12.03 -22.11
C LYS A 17 -12.40 11.09 -21.57
N GLN A 18 -13.57 11.18 -22.18
CA GLN A 18 -14.83 10.49 -21.86
C GLN A 18 -14.81 8.95 -21.98
N LYS A 19 -13.64 8.30 -22.13
CA LYS A 19 -13.51 6.83 -22.20
C LYS A 19 -12.20 6.38 -21.56
N SER A 20 -12.34 5.54 -20.53
CA SER A 20 -11.33 4.70 -19.85
C SER A 20 -10.12 5.44 -19.26
N GLY A 21 -10.09 5.57 -17.93
CA GLY A 21 -8.82 5.81 -17.23
C GLY A 21 -7.79 4.74 -17.63
N CYS A 22 -6.57 5.18 -17.94
CA CYS A 22 -5.43 4.36 -18.38
C CYS A 22 -5.76 3.37 -19.50
N SER A 23 -5.43 3.75 -20.73
CA SER A 23 -5.54 2.97 -21.98
C SER A 23 -5.61 1.46 -21.77
N ALA A 24 -6.75 0.85 -22.13
CA ALA A 24 -6.87 -0.61 -22.14
C ALA A 24 -5.73 -1.21 -22.97
N PRO A 25 -4.99 -2.20 -22.44
CA PRO A 25 -3.88 -2.81 -23.17
C PRO A 25 -4.41 -3.44 -24.46
N LYS A 26 -3.73 -3.19 -25.58
CA LYS A 26 -4.01 -3.87 -26.85
C LYS A 26 -3.26 -5.22 -26.85
N PRO A 27 -3.88 -6.32 -27.29
CA PRO A 27 -3.17 -7.59 -27.48
C PRO A 27 -1.88 -7.38 -28.30
N GLY A 28 -0.74 -7.84 -27.78
CA GLY A 28 0.58 -7.68 -28.41
C GLY A 28 1.35 -6.39 -28.03
N ALA A 29 0.74 -5.45 -27.29
CA ALA A 29 1.40 -4.25 -26.76
C ALA A 29 1.54 -4.28 -25.21
N THR A 30 1.47 -5.48 -24.62
CA THR A 30 1.36 -5.69 -23.17
C THR A 30 2.72 -5.77 -22.49
N ALA A 31 3.40 -4.64 -22.34
CA ALA A 31 4.51 -4.48 -21.39
C ALA A 31 4.05 -3.90 -20.04
N GLY A 32 2.74 -3.90 -19.77
CA GLY A 32 2.12 -3.40 -18.55
C GLY A 32 1.71 -4.53 -17.61
N GLY A 33 1.71 -4.23 -16.31
CA GLY A 33 1.13 -5.12 -15.29
C GLY A 33 -0.28 -4.69 -14.90
N CYS A 34 -0.87 -5.48 -14.03
CA CYS A 34 -2.26 -5.36 -13.62
C CYS A 34 -2.45 -4.43 -12.40
N ALA A 35 -3.71 -4.20 -12.01
CA ALA A 35 -4.01 -3.40 -10.82
C ALA A 35 -3.37 -4.00 -9.54
N PHE A 36 -3.34 -5.32 -9.39
CA PHE A 36 -2.69 -5.98 -8.25
C PHE A 36 -1.20 -5.64 -8.19
N ASP A 37 -0.50 -5.72 -9.33
CA ASP A 37 0.92 -5.39 -9.43
C ASP A 37 1.16 -3.92 -9.06
N GLY A 38 0.30 -3.00 -9.50
CA GLY A 38 0.35 -1.60 -9.06
C GLY A 38 0.18 -1.43 -7.55
N ALA A 39 -0.89 -2.01 -6.98
CA ALA A 39 -1.16 -1.89 -5.55
C ALA A 39 -0.04 -2.49 -4.69
N GLN A 40 0.48 -3.66 -5.10
CA GLN A 40 1.59 -4.29 -4.42
C GLN A 40 2.86 -3.46 -4.57
N ILE A 41 3.19 -2.94 -5.75
CA ILE A 41 4.30 -2.00 -5.93
C ILE A 41 4.14 -0.86 -4.93
N THR A 42 3.00 -0.17 -4.89
CA THR A 42 2.80 0.98 -3.99
C THR A 42 2.98 0.64 -2.51
N LEU A 43 2.55 -0.52 -2.02
CA LEU A 43 2.48 -0.78 -0.58
C LEU A 43 3.55 -1.74 -0.05
N LEU A 44 4.18 -2.56 -0.90
CA LEU A 44 5.24 -3.49 -0.51
C LEU A 44 6.44 -2.84 0.21
N PRO A 45 6.84 -1.58 -0.07
CA PRO A 45 7.96 -0.96 0.63
C PRO A 45 7.71 -0.66 2.13
N ILE A 46 6.51 -0.91 2.66
CA ILE A 46 6.19 -0.77 4.08
C ILE A 46 6.74 -1.98 4.84
N ALA A 47 7.86 -1.80 5.51
CA ALA A 47 8.76 -2.92 5.80
C ALA A 47 8.34 -3.81 6.98
N ASP A 48 7.52 -3.29 7.90
CA ASP A 48 7.01 -3.95 9.11
C ASP A 48 5.62 -4.60 8.96
N VAL A 49 5.06 -4.56 7.75
CA VAL A 49 3.75 -5.11 7.41
C VAL A 49 3.88 -6.48 6.75
N ALA A 50 2.97 -7.39 7.08
CA ALA A 50 2.86 -8.65 6.36
C ALA A 50 1.98 -8.47 5.11
N HIS A 51 2.56 -8.68 3.94
CA HIS A 51 1.87 -8.57 2.65
C HIS A 51 1.37 -9.94 2.18
N LEU A 52 0.09 -10.24 2.45
CA LEU A 52 -0.57 -11.48 2.09
C LEU A 52 -1.29 -11.36 0.74
N VAL A 53 -0.86 -12.14 -0.24
CA VAL A 53 -1.55 -12.25 -1.53
C VAL A 53 -2.64 -13.32 -1.44
N HIS A 54 -3.91 -12.92 -1.60
CA HIS A 54 -5.01 -13.87 -1.60
C HIS A 54 -5.29 -14.34 -3.03
N GLY A 55 -4.90 -15.58 -3.32
CA GLY A 55 -5.06 -16.17 -4.65
C GLY A 55 -4.23 -17.44 -4.86
N PRO A 56 -4.19 -17.95 -6.10
CA PRO A 56 -3.26 -18.99 -6.51
C PRO A 56 -1.80 -18.49 -6.49
N ILE A 57 -0.84 -19.41 -6.48
CA ILE A 57 0.60 -19.10 -6.38
C ILE A 57 1.12 -18.14 -7.46
N GLY A 58 0.54 -18.10 -8.66
CA GLY A 58 1.11 -17.39 -9.81
C GLY A 58 1.36 -15.90 -9.57
N CYS A 59 0.44 -15.21 -8.90
CA CYS A 59 0.60 -13.78 -8.57
C CYS A 59 1.78 -13.57 -7.62
N ALA A 60 1.75 -14.25 -6.47
CA ALA A 60 2.77 -14.11 -5.43
C ALA A 60 4.15 -14.59 -5.91
N GLY A 61 4.22 -15.75 -6.56
CA GLY A 61 5.48 -16.35 -6.99
C GLY A 61 6.23 -15.52 -8.04
N SER A 62 5.51 -14.74 -8.88
CA SER A 62 6.13 -13.91 -9.91
C SER A 62 6.48 -12.49 -9.43
N SER A 63 5.75 -11.97 -8.44
CA SER A 63 5.97 -10.61 -7.93
C SER A 63 6.81 -10.56 -6.65
N TRP A 64 7.05 -11.71 -6.01
CA TRP A 64 7.83 -11.79 -4.78
C TRP A 64 9.27 -11.32 -4.99
N ASP A 65 9.71 -10.44 -4.09
CA ASP A 65 11.04 -9.83 -4.05
C ASP A 65 11.47 -9.13 -5.35
N ASN A 66 10.49 -8.75 -6.19
CA ASN A 66 10.75 -8.12 -7.49
C ASN A 66 11.05 -6.61 -7.38
N ARG A 67 11.08 -6.05 -6.16
CA ARG A 67 11.26 -4.61 -5.94
C ARG A 67 12.48 -4.32 -5.07
N GLY A 68 13.38 -3.50 -5.58
CA GLY A 68 14.64 -3.11 -4.91
C GLY A 68 14.49 -2.04 -3.82
N SER A 69 13.34 -1.94 -3.15
CA SER A 69 13.17 -1.00 -2.04
C SER A 69 14.03 -1.44 -0.86
N ALA A 70 14.89 -0.54 -0.38
CA ALA A 70 15.73 -0.80 0.78
C ALA A 70 14.96 -0.48 2.08
N SER A 71 15.22 -1.25 3.14
CA SER A 71 14.74 -0.94 4.49
C SER A 71 15.89 -0.90 5.48
N SER A 72 15.83 0.06 6.39
CA SER A 72 16.82 0.30 7.45
C SER A 72 16.58 -0.56 8.70
N GLY A 73 15.54 -1.41 8.73
CA GLY A 73 15.21 -2.23 9.90
C GLY A 73 14.49 -3.53 9.55
N PRO A 74 13.17 -3.64 9.81
CA PRO A 74 12.42 -4.85 9.53
C PRO A 74 12.47 -5.19 8.04
N THR A 75 12.42 -6.48 7.73
CA THR A 75 12.44 -7.00 6.35
C THR A 75 11.27 -7.94 6.11
N LEU A 76 10.17 -7.74 6.85
CA LEU A 76 9.01 -8.62 6.77
C LEU A 76 8.36 -8.57 5.40
N ASN A 77 8.37 -7.40 4.76
CA ASN A 77 7.92 -7.22 3.39
C ASN A 77 8.69 -8.04 2.33
N ARG A 78 9.90 -8.52 2.64
CA ARG A 78 10.67 -9.42 1.78
C ARG A 78 10.19 -10.88 1.86
N LEU A 79 9.33 -11.23 2.82
CA LEU A 79 8.74 -12.56 2.87
C LEU A 79 7.50 -12.61 1.96
N GLY A 80 7.43 -13.65 1.13
CA GLY A 80 6.28 -13.89 0.25
C GLY A 80 5.18 -14.65 1.00
N PHE A 81 4.07 -13.98 1.30
CA PHE A 81 2.89 -14.63 1.88
C PHE A 81 1.80 -14.80 0.81
N THR A 82 1.25 -16.02 0.72
CA THR A 82 0.11 -16.31 -0.16
C THR A 82 -0.81 -17.31 0.49
N THR A 83 -2.11 -17.23 0.17
CA THR A 83 -3.05 -18.29 0.55
C THR A 83 -2.88 -19.54 -0.30
N ASP A 84 -2.24 -19.46 -1.47
CA ASP A 84 -2.02 -20.56 -2.41
C ASP A 84 -3.28 -21.41 -2.68
N LEU A 85 -4.31 -20.74 -3.20
CA LEU A 85 -5.60 -21.39 -3.48
C LEU A 85 -5.43 -22.50 -4.51
N ASN A 86 -5.91 -23.69 -4.16
CA ASN A 86 -5.98 -24.82 -5.09
C ASN A 86 -7.37 -24.88 -5.74
N GLU A 87 -7.52 -25.77 -6.73
CA GLU A 87 -8.78 -25.94 -7.47
C GLU A 87 -9.98 -26.27 -6.54
N GLN A 88 -9.76 -27.07 -5.50
CA GLN A 88 -10.83 -27.41 -4.55
C GLN A 88 -11.25 -26.20 -3.71
N ASP A 89 -10.33 -25.30 -3.37
CA ASP A 89 -10.66 -24.09 -2.64
C ASP A 89 -11.52 -23.15 -3.48
N VAL A 90 -11.26 -23.09 -4.78
CA VAL A 90 -12.05 -22.31 -5.74
C VAL A 90 -13.43 -22.93 -5.91
N ILE A 91 -13.52 -24.23 -6.26
CA ILE A 91 -14.80 -24.92 -6.49
C ILE A 91 -15.72 -24.89 -5.26
N MET A 92 -15.14 -25.04 -4.06
CA MET A 92 -15.89 -25.19 -2.82
C MET A 92 -16.04 -23.87 -2.04
N GLY A 93 -15.55 -22.74 -2.56
CA GLY A 93 -15.59 -21.45 -1.88
C GLY A 93 -14.88 -21.45 -0.52
N ARG A 94 -13.74 -22.15 -0.40
CA ARG A 94 -12.97 -22.23 0.85
C ARG A 94 -11.93 -21.11 1.00
N GLY A 95 -11.86 -20.20 0.02
CA GLY A 95 -10.93 -19.07 -0.02
C GLY A 95 -10.95 -18.26 1.26
N GLU A 96 -12.13 -17.77 1.67
CA GLU A 96 -12.33 -16.97 2.88
C GLU A 96 -11.84 -17.65 4.18
N ARG A 97 -12.16 -18.94 4.36
CA ARG A 97 -11.72 -19.70 5.55
C ARG A 97 -10.21 -19.85 5.55
N ARG A 98 -9.62 -20.16 4.38
CA ARG A 98 -8.17 -20.29 4.22
C ARG A 98 -7.48 -18.96 4.48
N LEU A 99 -8.06 -17.86 4.02
CA LEU A 99 -7.59 -16.49 4.28
C LEU A 99 -7.57 -16.17 5.79
N PHE A 100 -8.67 -16.43 6.50
CA PHE A 100 -8.74 -16.21 7.95
C PHE A 100 -7.66 -17.00 8.71
N HIS A 101 -7.46 -18.28 8.36
CA HIS A 101 -6.41 -19.11 8.98
C HIS A 101 -5.00 -18.64 8.61
N ALA A 102 -4.77 -18.18 7.38
CA ALA A 102 -3.49 -17.63 6.94
C ALA A 102 -3.11 -16.38 7.75
N VAL A 103 -4.05 -15.45 7.95
CA VAL A 103 -3.82 -14.24 8.76
C VAL A 103 -3.46 -14.63 10.20
N ARG A 104 -4.22 -15.54 10.83
CA ARG A 104 -3.92 -16.01 12.19
C ARG A 104 -2.54 -16.64 12.29
N HIS A 105 -2.13 -17.42 11.29
CA HIS A 105 -0.80 -18.03 11.25
C HIS A 105 0.31 -16.97 11.15
N ILE A 106 0.13 -16.00 10.25
CA ILE A 106 1.09 -14.90 10.05
C ILE A 106 1.26 -14.10 11.34
N VAL A 107 0.14 -13.69 11.96
CA VAL A 107 0.19 -12.88 13.19
C VAL A 107 0.87 -13.65 14.33
N ALA A 108 0.50 -14.91 14.54
CA ALA A 108 1.07 -15.72 15.62
C ALA A 108 2.56 -16.03 15.45
N ARG A 109 3.06 -16.07 14.21
CA ARG A 109 4.47 -16.44 13.93
C ARG A 109 5.38 -15.22 13.78
N TYR A 110 4.93 -14.19 13.06
CA TYR A 110 5.77 -13.07 12.64
C TYR A 110 5.49 -11.77 13.39
N HIS A 111 4.37 -11.68 14.11
CA HIS A 111 4.00 -10.51 14.92
C HIS A 111 4.11 -9.17 14.15
N PRO A 112 3.46 -9.04 12.97
CA PRO A 112 3.54 -7.83 12.15
C PRO A 112 2.85 -6.64 12.79
N ALA A 113 3.22 -5.42 12.37
CA ALA A 113 2.52 -4.21 12.78
C ALA A 113 1.08 -4.13 12.20
N ALA A 114 0.92 -4.61 10.97
CA ALA A 114 -0.38 -4.78 10.31
C ALA A 114 -0.29 -5.92 9.26
N VAL A 115 -1.44 -6.41 8.80
CA VAL A 115 -1.53 -7.39 7.71
C VAL A 115 -2.29 -6.78 6.55
N PHE A 116 -1.67 -6.74 5.38
CA PHE A 116 -2.27 -6.23 4.15
C PHE A 116 -2.64 -7.41 3.26
N ILE A 117 -3.92 -7.50 2.91
CA ILE A 117 -4.46 -8.58 2.08
C ILE A 117 -4.74 -8.03 0.69
N TYR A 118 -4.05 -8.56 -0.31
CA TYR A 118 -4.25 -8.18 -1.70
C TYR A 118 -5.21 -9.16 -2.38
N ASN A 119 -6.33 -8.64 -2.88
CA ASN A 119 -7.25 -9.43 -3.68
C ASN A 119 -6.68 -9.67 -5.09
N THR A 120 -6.78 -10.90 -5.58
CA THR A 120 -6.36 -11.26 -6.95
C THR A 120 -7.57 -11.58 -7.82
N CYS A 121 -7.34 -11.93 -9.09
CA CYS A 121 -8.42 -12.15 -10.05
C CYS A 121 -9.38 -13.27 -9.63
N VAL A 122 -8.88 -14.38 -9.09
CA VAL A 122 -9.72 -15.55 -8.80
C VAL A 122 -10.69 -15.28 -7.65
N PRO A 123 -10.26 -14.87 -6.44
CA PRO A 123 -11.21 -14.62 -5.35
C PRO A 123 -12.18 -13.47 -5.64
N ALA A 124 -11.73 -12.45 -6.40
CA ALA A 124 -12.61 -11.37 -6.84
C ALA A 124 -13.71 -11.82 -7.82
N MET A 125 -13.46 -12.86 -8.64
CA MET A 125 -14.47 -13.43 -9.55
C MET A 125 -15.44 -14.36 -8.81
N GLU A 126 -14.96 -15.12 -7.82
CA GLU A 126 -15.80 -15.95 -6.96
C GLU A 126 -16.72 -15.09 -6.07
N GLY A 127 -16.27 -13.87 -5.73
CA GLY A 127 -17.01 -12.94 -4.90
C GLY A 127 -16.74 -13.09 -3.41
N ASP A 128 -15.52 -13.49 -3.03
CA ASP A 128 -15.09 -13.59 -1.63
C ASP A 128 -15.26 -12.24 -0.91
N ASP A 129 -15.85 -12.25 0.29
CA ASP A 129 -16.04 -11.06 1.12
C ASP A 129 -14.79 -10.78 1.97
N LEU A 130 -13.80 -10.14 1.34
CA LEU A 130 -12.56 -9.77 2.01
C LEU A 130 -12.79 -8.84 3.20
N GLU A 131 -13.74 -7.90 3.13
CA GLU A 131 -13.96 -6.94 4.22
C GLU A 131 -14.46 -7.65 5.49
N ALA A 132 -15.42 -8.55 5.36
CA ALA A 132 -15.93 -9.34 6.47
C ALA A 132 -14.83 -10.22 7.08
N VAL A 133 -14.01 -10.87 6.24
CA VAL A 133 -12.89 -11.70 6.71
C VAL A 133 -11.82 -10.86 7.41
N CYS A 134 -11.49 -9.68 6.89
CA CYS A 134 -10.54 -8.75 7.51
C CYS A 134 -11.01 -8.31 8.89
N LEU A 135 -12.28 -7.92 9.03
CA LEU A 135 -12.86 -7.50 10.31
C LEU A 135 -12.85 -8.65 11.33
N ALA A 136 -13.22 -9.86 10.91
CA ALA A 136 -13.19 -11.05 11.75
C ALA A 136 -11.75 -11.38 12.19
N ALA A 137 -10.78 -11.33 11.27
CA ALA A 137 -9.38 -11.61 11.54
C ALA A 137 -8.73 -10.56 12.45
N GLN A 138 -9.06 -9.27 12.26
CA GLN A 138 -8.63 -8.19 13.13
C GLN A 138 -9.19 -8.35 14.54
N THR A 139 -10.48 -8.69 14.68
CA THR A 139 -11.10 -8.96 15.99
C THR A 139 -10.45 -10.15 16.69
N ALA A 140 -10.11 -11.20 15.95
CA ALA A 140 -9.54 -12.42 16.50
C ALA A 140 -8.05 -12.28 16.88
N THR A 141 -7.29 -11.43 16.19
CA THR A 141 -5.84 -11.32 16.36
C THR A 141 -5.40 -10.04 17.09
N GLY A 142 -6.24 -9.01 17.13
CA GLY A 142 -5.91 -7.69 17.68
C GLY A 142 -4.95 -6.86 16.82
N VAL A 143 -4.54 -7.36 15.64
CA VAL A 143 -3.66 -6.66 14.70
C VAL A 143 -4.52 -6.05 13.58
N PRO A 144 -4.23 -4.82 13.11
CA PRO A 144 -4.94 -4.23 11.98
C PRO A 144 -4.81 -5.10 10.73
N VAL A 145 -5.96 -5.45 10.11
CA VAL A 145 -6.01 -6.23 8.88
C VAL A 145 -6.72 -5.41 7.80
N ILE A 146 -6.02 -5.14 6.71
CA ILE A 146 -6.48 -4.18 5.68
C ILE A 146 -6.68 -4.91 4.36
N ALA A 147 -7.91 -4.87 3.85
CA ALA A 147 -8.25 -5.36 2.52
C ALA A 147 -7.81 -4.34 1.46
N ILE A 148 -7.09 -4.81 0.45
CA ILE A 148 -6.71 -4.05 -0.74
C ILE A 148 -7.32 -4.76 -1.93
N ASP A 149 -8.51 -4.30 -2.32
CA ASP A 149 -9.23 -4.85 -3.46
C ASP A 149 -8.70 -4.25 -4.77
N ALA A 150 -7.68 -4.91 -5.32
CA ALA A 150 -6.99 -4.50 -6.53
C ALA A 150 -6.86 -5.67 -7.51
N ALA A 151 -7.93 -6.43 -7.71
CA ALA A 151 -7.92 -7.56 -8.62
C ALA A 151 -7.38 -7.18 -10.00
N GLY A 152 -6.54 -8.04 -10.58
CA GLY A 152 -5.74 -7.67 -11.75
C GLY A 152 -6.57 -7.24 -12.97
N PHE A 153 -7.79 -7.76 -13.14
CA PHE A 153 -8.66 -7.42 -14.25
C PHE A 153 -9.35 -6.05 -14.11
N TYR A 154 -9.25 -5.38 -12.96
CA TYR A 154 -9.83 -4.04 -12.77
C TYR A 154 -9.17 -2.99 -13.66
N GLY A 155 -7.88 -3.15 -13.97
CA GLY A 155 -7.19 -2.23 -14.87
C GLY A 155 -5.68 -2.35 -14.83
N SER A 156 -5.01 -1.26 -15.20
CA SER A 156 -3.55 -1.16 -15.24
C SER A 156 -2.91 -0.92 -13.87
N LYS A 157 -1.57 -1.04 -13.78
CA LYS A 157 -0.79 -0.68 -12.58
C LYS A 157 -1.18 0.67 -11.98
N ASN A 158 -1.43 1.69 -12.81
CA ASN A 158 -1.77 3.03 -12.32
C ASN A 158 -3.10 3.05 -11.54
N LEU A 159 -4.08 2.24 -11.93
CA LEU A 159 -5.32 2.09 -11.16
C LEU A 159 -5.05 1.40 -9.83
N GLY A 160 -4.19 0.37 -9.84
CA GLY A 160 -3.68 -0.29 -8.63
C GLY A 160 -3.06 0.68 -7.63
N ASN A 161 -2.17 1.57 -8.10
CA ASN A 161 -1.54 2.59 -7.27
C ASN A 161 -2.58 3.52 -6.62
N ARG A 162 -3.60 3.95 -7.39
CA ARG A 162 -4.69 4.79 -6.87
C ARG A 162 -5.52 4.08 -5.82
N LEU A 163 -5.89 2.82 -6.07
CA LEU A 163 -6.63 1.97 -5.14
C LEU A 163 -5.85 1.79 -3.83
N ALA A 164 -4.56 1.48 -3.92
CA ALA A 164 -3.69 1.39 -2.76
C ALA A 164 -3.65 2.71 -1.97
N GLY A 165 -3.46 3.85 -2.65
CA GLY A 165 -3.46 5.17 -2.02
C GLY A 165 -4.79 5.49 -1.32
N GLU A 166 -5.91 5.20 -1.98
CA GLU A 166 -7.27 5.41 -1.45
C GLU A 166 -7.49 4.61 -0.16
N VAL A 167 -7.08 3.34 -0.16
CA VAL A 167 -7.16 2.46 1.02
C VAL A 167 -6.32 3.03 2.17
N MET A 168 -5.10 3.53 1.90
CA MET A 168 -4.27 4.15 2.93
C MET A 168 -4.92 5.39 3.55
N VAL A 169 -5.46 6.28 2.73
CA VAL A 169 -6.16 7.48 3.23
C VAL A 169 -7.38 7.11 4.06
N LYS A 170 -8.23 6.19 3.58
CA LYS A 170 -9.49 5.85 4.24
C LYS A 170 -9.32 4.98 5.48
N ARG A 171 -8.32 4.10 5.50
CA ARG A 171 -8.22 3.02 6.50
C ARG A 171 -6.98 3.13 7.39
N VAL A 172 -5.95 3.91 7.05
CA VAL A 172 -4.67 3.92 7.80
C VAL A 172 -4.33 5.31 8.33
N ILE A 173 -4.31 6.31 7.45
CA ILE A 173 -3.88 7.66 7.80
C ILE A 173 -4.90 8.26 8.78
N GLY A 174 -4.40 8.92 9.85
CA GLY A 174 -5.25 9.51 10.89
C GLY A 174 -5.51 8.61 12.10
N GLN A 175 -5.01 7.38 12.12
CA GLN A 175 -5.23 6.46 13.25
C GLN A 175 -4.26 6.66 14.43
N ARG A 176 -3.22 7.47 14.27
CA ARG A 176 -2.22 7.69 15.31
C ARG A 176 -1.67 9.09 15.25
N GLU A 177 -1.48 9.74 16.39
CA GLU A 177 -0.82 11.05 16.48
C GLU A 177 0.72 10.92 16.43
N PRO A 178 1.43 11.85 15.78
CA PRO A 178 2.87 11.82 15.69
C PRO A 178 3.52 11.93 17.07
N ALA A 179 4.66 11.25 17.22
CA ALA A 179 5.48 11.41 18.41
C ALA A 179 5.99 12.86 18.51
N PRO A 180 6.18 13.40 19.72
CA PRO A 180 6.81 14.70 19.89
C PRO A 180 8.23 14.68 19.28
N TRP A 181 8.70 15.86 18.89
CA TRP A 181 10.08 16.01 18.44
C TRP A 181 11.05 15.59 19.55
N PRO A 182 12.17 14.91 19.20
CA PRO A 182 13.19 14.57 20.18
C PRO A 182 13.67 15.80 20.96
N GLU A 183 13.88 15.67 22.28
CA GLU A 183 14.39 16.78 23.11
C GLU A 183 15.78 17.24 22.65
N SER A 184 16.55 16.34 22.03
CA SER A 184 17.88 16.61 21.46
C SER A 184 17.85 17.33 20.11
N THR A 185 16.69 17.68 19.56
CA THR A 185 16.60 18.37 18.27
C THR A 185 17.23 19.77 18.37
N PRO A 186 18.24 20.10 17.54
CA PRO A 186 19.01 21.35 17.64
C PRO A 186 18.25 22.60 17.16
N PHE A 187 17.03 22.43 16.65
CA PHE A 187 16.18 23.48 16.11
C PHE A 187 15.19 24.01 17.14
N ALA A 188 15.00 25.33 17.15
CA ALA A 188 13.94 25.96 17.94
C ALA A 188 12.55 25.52 17.44
N PRO A 189 11.50 25.51 18.28
CA PRO A 189 10.16 25.06 17.88
C PRO A 189 9.61 25.69 16.59
N GLU A 190 9.92 26.97 16.35
CA GLU A 190 9.53 27.74 15.17
C GLU A 190 10.26 27.33 13.87
N GLN A 191 11.37 26.59 13.97
CA GLN A 191 12.16 26.10 12.84
C GLN A 191 11.90 24.62 12.56
N ARG A 192 10.99 23.98 13.31
CA ARG A 192 10.64 22.57 13.18
C ARG A 192 9.49 22.41 12.21
N HIS A 193 9.76 21.75 11.09
CA HIS A 193 8.77 21.50 10.05
C HIS A 193 8.53 20.01 9.87
N ASP A 194 7.26 19.63 9.78
CA ASP A 194 6.83 18.25 9.59
C ASP A 194 6.27 18.09 8.17
N ILE A 195 6.82 17.18 7.38
CA ILE A 195 6.34 16.89 6.02
C ILE A 195 5.99 15.42 5.81
N GLY A 196 5.08 15.16 4.86
CA GLY A 196 4.79 13.82 4.35
C GLY A 196 5.38 13.64 2.96
N LEU A 197 5.94 12.46 2.67
CA LEU A 197 6.39 12.09 1.34
C LEU A 197 5.43 11.07 0.74
N ILE A 198 4.95 11.33 -0.48
CA ILE A 198 3.99 10.48 -1.19
C ILE A 198 4.61 10.04 -2.51
N GLY A 199 4.76 8.75 -2.73
CA GLY A 199 5.34 8.18 -3.95
C GLY A 199 6.86 8.11 -3.97
N GLU A 200 7.53 8.41 -2.86
CA GLU A 200 8.93 8.04 -2.63
C GLU A 200 8.99 6.56 -2.21
N PHE A 201 9.83 5.76 -2.87
CA PHE A 201 9.85 4.29 -2.70
C PHE A 201 11.18 3.75 -2.17
N ASN A 202 12.16 4.62 -1.96
CA ASN A 202 13.51 4.28 -1.52
C ASN A 202 14.14 3.15 -2.35
N ILE A 203 14.01 3.25 -3.68
CA ILE A 203 14.59 2.23 -4.57
C ILE A 203 16.11 2.35 -4.48
N ALA A 204 16.77 1.23 -4.25
CA ALA A 204 18.23 1.16 -4.08
C ALA A 204 18.79 2.10 -2.98
N GLY A 205 17.98 2.55 -2.02
CA GLY A 205 18.44 3.45 -0.97
C GLY A 205 18.53 4.92 -1.40
N GLU A 206 17.86 5.34 -2.48
CA GLU A 206 17.92 6.73 -2.96
C GLU A 206 17.45 7.74 -1.91
N PHE A 207 16.40 7.40 -1.14
CA PHE A 207 15.84 8.29 -0.13
C PHE A 207 16.82 8.56 1.02
N TRP A 208 17.68 7.60 1.35
CA TRP A 208 18.69 7.77 2.39
C TRP A 208 19.77 8.82 2.06
N HIS A 209 19.88 9.22 0.79
CA HIS A 209 20.75 10.33 0.40
C HIS A 209 20.08 11.69 0.57
N ILE A 210 18.74 11.72 0.58
CA ILE A 210 17.94 12.95 0.71
C ILE A 210 17.60 13.22 2.18
N GLN A 211 17.34 12.17 2.97
CA GLN A 211 16.94 12.29 4.36
C GLN A 211 17.91 13.14 5.22
N PRO A 212 19.25 12.97 5.15
CA PRO A 212 20.17 13.81 5.92
C PRO A 212 20.08 15.31 5.57
N LEU A 213 19.79 15.63 4.31
CA LEU A 213 19.63 17.02 3.86
C LEU A 213 18.35 17.65 4.43
N LEU A 214 17.28 16.87 4.55
CA LEU A 214 16.04 17.34 5.19
C LEU A 214 16.26 17.54 6.70
N ASP A 215 16.97 16.61 7.35
CA ASP A 215 17.30 16.69 8.77
C ASP A 215 18.17 17.93 9.08
N GLU A 216 19.15 18.25 8.22
CA GLU A 216 19.99 19.46 8.32
C GLU A 216 19.19 20.77 8.19
N LEU A 217 18.05 20.73 7.49
CA LEU A 217 17.15 21.88 7.32
C LEU A 217 16.09 21.99 8.44
N GLY A 218 16.07 21.07 9.40
CA GLY A 218 15.03 21.03 10.43
C GLY A 218 13.68 20.52 9.93
N ILE A 219 13.68 19.75 8.84
CA ILE A 219 12.49 19.17 8.22
C ILE A 219 12.42 17.69 8.59
N ARG A 220 11.47 17.32 9.45
CA ARG A 220 11.18 15.93 9.81
C ARG A 220 10.17 15.33 8.83
N VAL A 221 10.51 14.18 8.28
CA VAL A 221 9.56 13.37 7.52
C VAL A 221 8.72 12.56 8.51
N LEU A 222 7.42 12.84 8.60
CA LEU A 222 6.50 12.11 9.48
C LEU A 222 6.23 10.69 8.98
N GLY A 223 6.17 10.53 7.65
CA GLY A 223 5.93 9.26 6.99
C GLY A 223 6.23 9.36 5.51
N SER A 224 6.73 8.26 4.97
CA SER A 224 6.95 8.05 3.55
C SER A 224 5.99 6.98 3.05
N LEU A 225 5.11 7.32 2.11
CA LEU A 225 4.27 6.38 1.39
C LEU A 225 4.95 6.01 0.07
N SER A 226 5.86 5.03 0.02
CA SER A 226 6.06 3.95 1.00
C SER A 226 7.52 3.61 1.34
N GLY A 227 8.50 4.29 0.74
CA GLY A 227 9.91 3.95 0.82
C GLY A 227 10.46 3.93 2.25
N ASP A 228 11.00 2.79 2.69
CA ASP A 228 11.43 2.51 4.07
C ASP A 228 10.39 2.87 5.14
N GLY A 229 9.10 2.89 4.79
CA GLY A 229 8.04 3.30 5.70
C GLY A 229 7.78 2.25 6.79
N ARG A 230 7.36 2.72 7.96
CA ARG A 230 6.71 1.90 8.99
C ARG A 230 5.21 2.16 9.03
N PHE A 231 4.43 1.14 9.35
CA PHE A 231 2.97 1.29 9.44
C PHE A 231 2.58 2.43 10.39
N ALA A 232 3.26 2.54 11.54
CA ALA A 232 3.01 3.58 12.53
C ALA A 232 3.30 5.00 12.03
N GLU A 233 4.28 5.19 11.16
CA GLU A 233 4.65 6.49 10.61
C GLU A 233 3.59 6.96 9.61
N ILE A 234 3.14 6.06 8.74
CA ILE A 234 2.09 6.34 7.74
C ILE A 234 0.78 6.78 8.42
N GLN A 235 0.43 6.18 9.56
CA GLN A 235 -0.75 6.58 10.34
C GLN A 235 -0.74 8.05 10.77
N THR A 236 0.44 8.69 10.86
CA THR A 236 0.61 10.06 11.36
C THR A 236 0.67 11.13 10.26
N MET A 237 0.59 10.73 8.98
CA MET A 237 0.75 11.63 7.84
C MET A 237 -0.29 12.76 7.76
N HIS A 238 -1.45 12.63 8.42
CA HIS A 238 -2.47 13.68 8.50
C HIS A 238 -2.03 14.92 9.29
N ARG A 239 -0.91 14.87 10.03
CA ARG A 239 -0.33 16.00 10.75
C ARG A 239 0.80 16.71 10.00
N ALA A 240 1.11 16.27 8.79
CA ALA A 240 2.11 16.95 7.98
C ALA A 240 1.68 18.40 7.69
N GLN A 241 2.60 19.35 7.81
CA GLN A 241 2.38 20.75 7.45
C GLN A 241 2.40 20.93 5.92
N ALA A 242 3.10 20.04 5.22
CA ALA A 242 3.11 19.96 3.76
C ALA A 242 3.29 18.50 3.30
N ASN A 243 2.63 18.14 2.20
CA ASN A 243 2.78 16.85 1.54
C ASN A 243 3.52 17.04 0.20
N MET A 244 4.60 16.30 0.00
CA MET A 244 5.37 16.30 -1.24
C MET A 244 5.06 15.05 -2.05
N LEU A 245 4.49 15.24 -3.24
CA LEU A 245 4.27 14.17 -4.20
C LEU A 245 5.53 13.93 -5.05
N VAL A 246 6.14 12.77 -4.90
CA VAL A 246 7.36 12.33 -5.59
C VAL A 246 7.02 11.25 -6.61
N CYS A 247 7.50 11.41 -7.84
CA CYS A 247 7.50 10.43 -8.94
C CYS A 247 6.13 9.92 -9.46
N SER A 248 5.10 9.81 -8.62
CA SER A 248 3.88 9.07 -8.92
C SER A 248 2.68 9.99 -9.17
N ARG A 249 2.40 10.26 -10.45
CA ARG A 249 1.11 10.85 -10.87
C ARG A 249 -0.10 10.01 -10.43
N ALA A 250 0.11 8.74 -10.10
CA ALA A 250 -0.96 7.85 -9.69
C ALA A 250 -1.36 8.01 -8.20
N LEU A 251 -0.63 8.79 -7.41
CA LEU A 251 -0.97 9.08 -6.00
C LEU A 251 -1.42 10.53 -5.77
N ILE A 252 -1.79 11.25 -6.83
CA ILE A 252 -2.37 12.60 -6.75
C ILE A 252 -3.63 12.60 -5.87
N ASN A 253 -4.42 11.51 -5.92
CA ASN A 253 -5.61 11.35 -5.09
C ASN A 253 -5.28 11.39 -3.58
N VAL A 254 -4.14 10.81 -3.18
CA VAL A 254 -3.68 10.84 -1.78
C VAL A 254 -3.27 12.25 -1.39
N ALA A 255 -2.47 12.93 -2.22
CA ALA A 255 -2.04 14.29 -1.94
C ALA A 255 -3.23 15.24 -1.78
N ARG A 256 -4.23 15.15 -2.66
CA ARG A 256 -5.46 15.94 -2.58
C ARG A 256 -6.32 15.62 -1.36
N ALA A 257 -6.35 14.37 -0.93
CA ALA A 257 -7.14 13.97 0.24
C ALA A 257 -6.50 14.37 1.57
N LEU A 258 -5.20 14.71 1.56
CA LEU A 258 -4.42 15.17 2.72
C LEU A 258 -4.15 16.68 2.70
N GLU A 259 -4.74 17.41 1.76
CA GLU A 259 -4.80 18.88 1.73
C GLU A 259 -5.83 19.40 2.73
#